data_AF-A0A7H4MQB2-F1
#
_entry.id   AF-A0A7H4MQB2-F1
#
_cell.length_a   1.000
_cell.length_b   1.000
_cell.length_c   1.000
_cell.angle_alpha   90.00
_cell.angle_beta   90.00
_cell.angle_gamma   90.00
#
_symmetry.space_group_name_H-M   'P 1'
#
loop_
_entity.id
_entity.type
_entity.pdbx_description
1 polymer ?
#
loop_
_entity_poly.entity_id
_entity_poly.type
_entity_poly.pdbx_seq_one_letter_code
_entity_poly.pdbx_strand_id
1 'polypeptide(L)'
;MRVLPRVKRRWRWLAAFIFLLWLAVLAADRLWPLPLQDVTPARVVVAEDGTPLWRFADAQGVWRYPVTLADVSPRYLQALIQYEDRWFWKHPGVNPFAVLRAAWQDLTSGRVISGGSTLTMQVARLLDPHPRTFGGKLRQLWRALQLEWHLSKNDILTLYLNRAPFGGTLQGIGAASWAYLGKPPAQLSYGEAALLAVLPQAPSRLRPDRWPQRAQAARDKVLTRMVSQGVWPQRPVQEAMEEPVWLFPRQMPQLAPLFSRRALATSRDEKVTTTLDAGLQRQLEDLALNWKSRLPPRSSLAIVVVDHTDMKVRGWVGSADITDDSRFGHIDMVSAVRSPGSVLKPFVYAMAMDDGLIHPASLLQDVPRRFSDYRPGNFDSGFHGPVSASEALVRSLNLPAVQVLEAYGPKRFAANLRNAGLPLTLPAGAEPNLSLILGGAGARLEDIVAAYSAFARHGKAARLRLKPDDPLVERSLMSPGAAWIGPAHFGRRSATGSRCLTAASGAAGVENRYQLWLSRCVGGRPQCAISDRYLDRTARRYAGGGPVWLRQRRAAVKPGQ
;
A
#
# COMPACT_ATOMS: atom_id res chain seq x y z
N MET A 1 60.35 60.00 -10.01
CA MET A 1 59.24 59.20 -9.43
C MET A 1 58.10 59.01 -10.44
N ARG A 2 58.07 57.93 -11.23
CA ARG A 2 56.91 57.53 -12.06
C ARG A 2 56.87 56.00 -12.22
N VAL A 3 56.32 55.28 -11.25
CA VAL A 3 56.17 53.79 -11.31
C VAL A 3 54.69 53.34 -11.29
N LEU A 4 53.73 54.25 -11.21
CA LEU A 4 52.32 53.91 -10.92
C LEU A 4 51.34 53.59 -12.09
N PRO A 5 51.63 53.72 -13.41
CA PRO A 5 50.62 53.41 -14.44
C PRO A 5 50.58 51.94 -14.88
N ARG A 6 51.66 51.16 -14.73
CA ARG A 6 51.72 49.75 -15.19
C ARG A 6 50.96 48.78 -14.27
N VAL A 7 50.88 49.09 -12.98
CA VAL A 7 50.19 48.25 -11.99
C VAL A 7 48.68 48.26 -12.24
N LYS A 8 48.06 49.44 -12.42
CA LYS A 8 46.60 49.56 -12.70
C LYS A 8 46.14 48.80 -13.95
N ARG A 9 46.98 48.69 -14.98
CA ARG A 9 46.67 47.92 -16.20
C ARG A 9 46.68 46.40 -15.94
N ARG A 10 47.61 45.89 -15.14
CA ARG A 10 47.66 44.45 -14.78
C ARG A 10 46.45 44.02 -13.94
N TRP A 11 46.00 44.86 -13.01
CA TRP A 11 44.78 44.59 -12.23
C TRP A 11 43.51 44.60 -13.09
N ARG A 12 43.43 45.45 -14.13
CA ARG A 12 42.32 45.43 -15.10
C ARG A 12 42.28 44.15 -15.93
N TRP A 13 43.45 43.66 -16.39
CA TRP A 13 43.53 42.38 -17.10
C TRP A 13 43.19 41.18 -16.20
N LEU A 14 43.64 41.21 -14.94
CA LEU A 14 43.28 40.19 -13.95
C LEU A 14 41.76 40.21 -13.66
N ALA A 15 41.17 41.39 -13.47
CA ALA A 15 39.73 41.52 -13.25
C ALA A 15 38.92 41.06 -14.47
N ALA A 16 39.34 41.43 -15.69
CA ALA A 16 38.71 40.97 -16.93
C ALA A 16 38.82 39.45 -17.11
N PHE A 17 39.98 38.87 -16.77
CA PHE A 17 40.17 37.41 -16.79
C PHE A 17 39.27 36.70 -15.78
N ILE A 18 39.19 37.18 -14.54
CA ILE A 18 38.29 36.63 -13.51
C ILE A 18 36.83 36.75 -13.96
N PHE A 19 36.43 37.88 -14.54
CA PHE A 19 35.08 38.09 -15.05
C PHE A 19 34.74 37.16 -16.22
N LEU A 20 35.66 37.00 -17.18
CA LEU A 20 35.51 36.05 -18.28
C LEU A 20 35.45 34.60 -17.79
N LEU A 21 36.27 34.24 -16.79
CA LEU A 21 36.23 32.93 -16.17
C LEU A 21 34.88 32.69 -15.47
N TRP A 22 34.36 33.69 -14.77
CA TRP A 22 33.04 33.62 -14.13
C TRP A 22 31.91 33.47 -15.16
N LEU A 23 31.94 34.22 -16.26
CA LEU A 23 31.01 34.06 -17.37
C LEU A 23 31.12 32.68 -18.03
N ALA A 24 32.33 32.15 -18.20
CA ALA A 24 32.55 30.81 -18.75
C ALA A 24 31.97 29.72 -17.83
N VAL A 25 32.12 29.87 -16.50
CA VAL A 25 31.53 28.97 -15.50
C VAL A 25 30.00 29.02 -15.54
N LEU A 26 29.40 30.21 -15.64
CA LEU A 26 27.95 30.37 -15.80
C LEU A 26 27.43 29.77 -17.12
N ALA A 27 28.17 30.00 -18.22
CA ALA A 27 27.83 29.41 -19.51
C ALA A 27 27.90 27.88 -19.45
N ALA A 28 28.94 27.33 -18.82
CA ALA A 28 29.09 25.88 -18.63
C ALA A 28 27.96 25.29 -17.76
N ASP A 29 27.55 25.98 -16.68
CA ASP A 29 26.42 25.57 -15.85
C ASP A 29 25.11 25.50 -16.64
N ARG A 30 24.88 26.49 -17.52
CA ARG A 30 23.67 26.58 -18.35
C ARG A 30 23.67 25.62 -19.54
N LEU A 31 24.84 25.34 -20.12
CA LEU A 31 25.01 24.39 -21.22
C LEU A 31 24.93 22.93 -20.74
N TRP A 32 25.35 22.67 -19.49
CA TRP A 32 25.26 21.36 -18.85
C TRP A 32 24.41 21.43 -17.58
N PRO A 33 23.07 21.49 -17.70
CA PRO A 33 22.19 21.51 -16.53
C PRO A 33 22.32 20.24 -15.68
N LEU A 34 21.98 20.35 -14.39
CA LEU A 34 21.97 19.22 -13.46
C LEU A 34 20.80 18.27 -13.79
N PRO A 35 21.05 16.96 -13.96
CA PRO A 35 20.00 15.97 -14.18
C PRO A 35 19.33 15.59 -12.84
N LEU A 36 18.48 16.46 -12.31
CA LEU A 36 17.79 16.22 -11.03
C LEU A 36 16.48 15.43 -11.18
N GLN A 37 15.83 15.56 -12.34
CA GLN A 37 14.51 14.99 -12.61
C GLN A 37 14.62 13.65 -13.34
N ASP A 38 13.93 12.64 -12.83
CA ASP A 38 13.75 11.37 -13.51
C ASP A 38 12.47 11.41 -14.36
N VAL A 39 12.55 10.98 -15.61
CA VAL A 39 11.41 11.01 -16.55
C VAL A 39 10.30 10.03 -16.12
N THR A 40 10.68 8.92 -15.48
CA THR A 40 9.76 7.91 -14.94
C THR A 40 10.24 7.50 -13.55
N PRO A 41 9.95 8.29 -12.50
CA PRO A 41 10.47 8.00 -11.17
C PRO A 41 9.85 6.70 -10.63
N ALA A 42 10.62 5.97 -9.83
CA ALA A 42 10.06 4.88 -9.04
C ALA A 42 9.05 5.45 -8.05
N ARG A 43 7.91 4.77 -7.90
CA ARG A 43 6.79 5.24 -7.06
C ARG A 43 6.40 4.20 -6.03
N VAL A 44 5.86 4.65 -4.91
CA VAL A 44 5.39 3.77 -3.84
C VAL A 44 4.05 4.25 -3.31
N VAL A 45 3.15 3.29 -3.09
CA VAL A 45 1.89 3.51 -2.38
C VAL A 45 2.06 2.97 -0.97
N VAL A 46 1.77 3.80 0.02
CA VAL A 46 1.91 3.46 1.44
C VAL A 46 0.56 3.52 2.15
N ALA A 47 0.44 2.74 3.21
CA ALA A 47 -0.66 2.75 4.14
C ALA A 47 -0.65 4.05 4.97
N GLU A 48 -1.66 4.27 5.80
CA GLU A 48 -1.78 5.50 6.59
C GLU A 48 -0.60 5.70 7.57
N ASP A 49 -0.05 4.60 8.09
CA ASP A 49 1.11 4.57 8.98
C ASP A 49 2.47 4.70 8.25
N GLY A 50 2.46 4.80 6.92
CA GLY A 50 3.66 4.83 6.08
C GLY A 50 4.22 3.45 5.72
N THR A 51 3.58 2.36 6.12
CA THR A 51 3.95 0.99 5.71
C THR A 51 3.75 0.84 4.19
N PRO A 52 4.76 0.38 3.43
CA PRO A 52 4.63 0.14 2.00
C PRO A 52 3.58 -0.92 1.70
N LEU A 53 2.64 -0.57 0.82
CA LEU A 53 1.62 -1.50 0.30
C LEU A 53 2.09 -2.08 -1.03
N TRP A 54 2.40 -1.20 -1.99
CA TRP A 54 2.84 -1.60 -3.31
C TRP A 54 3.87 -0.63 -3.87
N ARG A 55 4.75 -1.14 -4.73
CA ARG A 55 5.84 -0.38 -5.35
C ARG A 55 5.78 -0.50 -6.87
N PHE A 56 6.24 0.55 -7.53
CA PHE A 56 6.32 0.67 -8.98
C PHE A 56 7.74 1.06 -9.35
N ALA A 57 8.39 0.28 -10.21
CA ALA A 57 9.77 0.52 -10.58
C ALA A 57 9.88 1.71 -11.53
N ASP A 58 11.05 2.32 -11.58
CA ASP A 58 11.40 3.20 -12.70
C ASP A 58 11.62 2.40 -13.99
N ALA A 59 11.90 3.11 -15.09
CA ALA A 59 12.20 2.49 -16.38
C ALA A 59 13.42 1.54 -16.36
N GLN A 60 14.29 1.63 -15.35
CA GLN A 60 15.46 0.77 -15.17
C GLN A 60 15.19 -0.40 -14.21
N GLY A 61 13.96 -0.56 -13.72
CA GLY A 61 13.59 -1.64 -12.81
C GLY A 61 14.05 -1.41 -11.36
N VAL A 62 14.41 -0.18 -11.00
CA VAL A 62 14.87 0.20 -9.66
C VAL A 62 13.68 0.57 -8.77
N TRP A 63 13.80 0.22 -7.49
CA TRP A 63 12.84 0.56 -6.46
C TRP A 63 13.42 1.67 -5.56
N ARG A 64 12.65 2.75 -5.38
CA ARG A 64 12.98 3.85 -4.46
C ARG A 64 11.76 4.22 -3.64
N TYR A 65 11.99 4.43 -2.34
CA TYR A 65 10.96 4.87 -1.41
C TYR A 65 11.40 6.24 -0.92
N PRO A 66 10.81 7.33 -1.46
CA PRO A 66 11.23 8.69 -1.15
C PRO A 66 11.17 8.98 0.35
N VAL A 67 12.27 9.51 0.88
CA VAL A 67 12.42 9.93 2.27
C VAL A 67 13.06 11.31 2.36
N THR A 68 12.70 12.05 3.38
CA THR A 68 13.37 13.29 3.79
C THR A 68 14.33 13.02 4.94
N LEU A 69 15.12 14.03 5.34
CA LEU A 69 15.97 13.93 6.53
C LEU A 69 15.18 13.63 7.81
N ALA A 70 13.93 14.12 7.92
CA ALA A 70 13.07 13.89 9.08
C ALA A 70 12.55 12.45 9.15
N ASP A 71 12.47 11.76 8.02
CA ASP A 71 12.01 10.37 7.93
C ASP A 71 13.09 9.34 8.29
N VAL A 72 14.31 9.79 8.61
CA VAL A 72 15.48 8.93 8.81
C VAL A 72 16.06 9.10 10.21
N SER A 73 16.43 7.98 10.83
CA SER A 73 17.01 7.97 12.18
C SER A 73 18.24 8.88 12.27
N PRO A 74 18.33 9.74 13.30
CA PRO A 74 19.53 10.54 13.55
C PRO A 74 20.80 9.68 13.69
N ARG A 75 20.66 8.45 14.18
CA ARG A 75 21.78 7.48 14.27
C ARG A 75 22.32 7.15 12.88
N TYR A 76 21.44 6.92 11.91
CA TYR A 76 21.86 6.65 10.54
C TYR A 76 22.60 7.84 9.94
N LEU A 77 22.06 9.07 10.10
CA LEU A 77 22.71 10.28 9.60
C LEU A 77 24.09 10.48 10.23
N GLN A 78 24.23 10.28 11.54
CA GLN A 78 25.50 10.33 12.26
C GLN A 78 26.49 9.30 11.72
N ALA A 79 26.08 8.03 11.59
CA ALA A 79 26.93 6.96 11.08
C ALA A 79 27.40 7.26 9.65
N LEU A 80 26.47 7.63 8.76
CA LEU A 80 26.76 7.94 7.37
C LEU A 80 27.77 9.08 7.26
N ILE A 81 27.47 10.23 7.89
CA ILE A 81 28.32 11.43 7.79
C ILE A 81 29.67 11.15 8.42
N GLN A 82 29.74 10.58 9.63
CA GLN A 82 31.03 10.39 10.32
C GLN A 82 31.90 9.31 9.69
N TYR A 83 31.28 8.30 9.08
CA TYR A 83 31.99 7.21 8.43
C TYR A 83 32.47 7.57 7.02
N GLU A 84 31.59 8.17 6.20
CA GLU A 84 31.87 8.56 4.80
C GLU A 84 32.54 9.93 4.68
N ASP A 85 32.03 10.95 5.39
CA ASP A 85 32.42 12.34 5.15
C ASP A 85 32.28 13.23 6.40
N ARG A 86 33.22 13.09 7.34
CA ARG A 86 33.23 13.78 8.64
C ARG A 86 33.10 15.31 8.55
N TRP A 87 33.54 15.92 7.45
CA TRP A 87 33.51 17.37 7.26
C TRP A 87 32.42 17.82 6.28
N PHE A 88 31.43 16.97 5.99
CA PHE A 88 30.37 17.21 5.01
C PHE A 88 29.79 18.63 5.06
N TRP A 89 29.48 19.12 6.26
CA TRP A 89 28.88 20.44 6.48
C TRP A 89 29.83 21.63 6.26
N LYS A 90 31.14 21.41 6.21
CA LYS A 90 32.16 22.48 6.20
C LYS A 90 32.82 22.69 4.84
N HIS A 91 32.87 21.67 3.99
CA HIS A 91 33.56 21.77 2.69
C HIS A 91 32.60 22.14 1.56
N PRO A 92 33.04 22.84 0.50
CA PRO A 92 32.23 23.18 -0.67
C PRO A 92 32.20 22.01 -1.67
N GLY A 93 31.60 20.89 -1.29
CA GLY A 93 31.48 19.68 -2.12
C GLY A 93 32.72 18.83 -2.26
N VAL A 94 33.92 19.40 -2.24
CA VAL A 94 35.19 18.68 -2.29
C VAL A 94 35.99 19.02 -1.06
N ASN A 95 36.59 18.02 -0.42
CA ASN A 95 37.44 18.23 0.74
C ASN A 95 38.92 18.24 0.32
N PRO A 96 39.59 19.42 0.27
CA PRO A 96 40.96 19.52 -0.20
C PRO A 96 41.94 18.72 0.66
N PHE A 97 41.74 18.69 1.98
CA PHE A 97 42.56 17.92 2.90
C PHE A 97 42.40 16.41 2.69
N ALA A 98 41.19 15.95 2.36
CA ALA A 98 40.97 14.53 2.03
C ALA A 98 41.64 14.14 0.72
N VAL A 99 41.57 15.00 -0.30
CA VAL A 99 42.22 14.77 -1.59
C VAL A 99 43.74 14.76 -1.46
N LEU A 100 44.33 15.74 -0.77
CA LEU A 100 45.78 15.81 -0.54
C LEU A 100 46.29 14.62 0.26
N ARG A 101 45.58 14.22 1.32
CA ARG A 101 45.94 13.04 2.13
C ARG A 101 45.85 11.75 1.30
N ALA A 102 44.80 11.59 0.51
CA ALA A 102 44.63 10.42 -0.35
C ALA A 102 45.74 10.36 -1.42
N ALA A 103 46.05 11.48 -2.07
CA ALA A 103 47.13 11.57 -3.03
C ALA A 103 48.48 11.19 -2.40
N TRP A 104 48.80 11.74 -1.22
CA TRP A 104 50.03 11.40 -0.50
C TRP A 104 50.10 9.91 -0.16
N GLN A 105 49.03 9.33 0.36
CA GLN A 105 48.97 7.90 0.69
C GLN A 105 49.12 7.01 -0.54
N ASP A 106 48.46 7.35 -1.65
CA ASP A 106 48.55 6.57 -2.89
C ASP A 106 49.97 6.61 -3.46
N LEU A 107 50.64 7.77 -3.39
CA LEU A 107 52.04 7.97 -3.77
C LEU A 107 53.01 7.17 -2.90
N THR A 108 52.84 7.17 -1.57
CA THR A 108 53.75 6.45 -0.65
C THR A 108 53.52 4.94 -0.65
N SER A 109 52.34 4.48 -1.04
CA SER A 109 51.96 3.06 -0.90
C SER A 109 52.01 2.27 -2.20
N GLY A 110 52.11 2.93 -3.35
CA GLY A 110 52.09 2.30 -4.68
C GLY A 110 50.76 1.64 -5.05
N ARG A 111 49.69 1.85 -4.26
CA ARG A 111 48.34 1.31 -4.46
C ARG A 111 47.32 2.26 -3.86
N VAL A 112 46.10 2.29 -4.42
CA VAL A 112 45.02 3.16 -3.94
C VAL A 112 44.55 2.68 -2.56
N ILE A 113 44.85 3.43 -1.50
CA ILE A 113 44.55 3.04 -0.11
C ILE A 113 43.30 3.74 0.43
N SER A 114 43.09 5.03 0.11
CA SER A 114 41.97 5.79 0.68
C SER A 114 41.08 6.47 -0.36
N GLY A 115 39.77 6.38 -0.13
CA GLY A 115 38.78 7.07 -0.94
C GLY A 115 38.66 8.53 -0.50
N GLY A 116 39.23 9.45 -1.28
CA GLY A 116 39.08 10.90 -1.04
C GLY A 116 37.75 11.50 -1.52
N SER A 117 36.71 10.68 -1.78
CA SER A 117 35.43 11.15 -2.34
C SER A 117 34.44 11.53 -1.22
N THR A 118 33.93 12.76 -1.28
CA THR A 118 32.90 13.30 -0.38
C THR A 118 31.50 12.77 -0.72
N LEU A 119 30.53 12.96 0.18
CA LEU A 119 29.14 12.61 -0.10
C LEU A 119 28.60 13.36 -1.33
N THR A 120 28.93 14.65 -1.47
CA THR A 120 28.55 15.45 -2.65
C THR A 120 29.11 14.86 -3.94
N MET A 121 30.38 14.42 -3.94
CA MET A 121 30.97 13.74 -5.09
C MET A 121 30.29 12.40 -5.37
N GLN A 122 29.89 11.66 -4.34
CA GLN A 122 29.13 10.43 -4.50
C GLN A 122 27.77 10.70 -5.15
N VAL A 123 27.03 11.73 -4.70
CA VAL A 123 25.76 12.16 -5.31
C VAL A 123 25.95 12.56 -6.77
N ALA A 124 26.97 13.36 -7.07
CA ALA A 124 27.30 13.75 -8.45
C ALA A 124 27.46 12.54 -9.38
N ARG A 125 28.13 11.49 -8.90
CA ARG A 125 28.32 10.24 -9.66
C ARG A 125 27.04 9.42 -9.79
N LEU A 126 26.13 9.49 -8.83
CA LEU A 126 24.84 8.79 -8.87
C LEU A 126 23.87 9.46 -9.86
N LEU A 127 23.89 10.78 -9.96
CA LEU A 127 23.05 11.56 -10.88
C LEU A 127 23.58 11.53 -12.32
N ASP A 128 24.90 11.58 -12.48
CA ASP A 128 25.56 11.61 -13.79
C ASP A 128 26.66 10.52 -13.78
N PRO A 129 26.34 9.26 -14.14
CA PRO A 129 27.31 8.17 -14.16
C PRO A 129 28.37 8.33 -15.26
N HIS A 130 29.66 8.21 -14.91
CA HIS A 130 30.79 8.34 -15.85
C HIS A 130 31.82 7.22 -15.73
N PRO A 131 32.65 7.02 -16.78
CA PRO A 131 33.80 6.11 -16.73
C PRO A 131 34.78 6.49 -15.61
N ARG A 132 35.44 5.48 -15.02
CA ARG A 132 36.49 5.65 -14.00
C ARG A 132 37.83 6.10 -14.60
N THR A 133 37.81 7.19 -15.35
CA THR A 133 39.00 7.81 -15.96
C THR A 133 39.32 9.14 -15.26
N PHE A 134 40.52 9.68 -15.49
CA PHE A 134 40.88 11.01 -14.99
C PHE A 134 39.88 12.09 -15.45
N GLY A 135 39.45 12.04 -16.71
CA GLY A 135 38.41 12.93 -17.25
C GLY A 135 37.05 12.76 -16.56
N GLY A 136 36.64 11.52 -16.27
CA GLY A 136 35.43 11.25 -15.49
C GLY A 136 35.48 11.82 -14.07
N LYS A 137 36.65 11.77 -13.42
CA LYS A 137 36.86 12.35 -12.08
C LYS A 137 36.80 13.89 -12.10
N LEU A 138 37.27 14.55 -13.17
CA LEU A 138 37.10 15.99 -13.37
C LEU A 138 35.63 16.36 -13.58
N ARG A 139 34.89 15.58 -14.38
CA ARG A 139 33.43 15.78 -14.55
C ARG A 139 32.69 15.60 -13.23
N GLN A 140 33.05 14.61 -12.42
CA GLN A 140 32.50 14.41 -11.08
C GLN A 140 32.78 15.60 -10.15
N LEU A 141 33.99 16.17 -10.21
CA LEU A 141 34.38 17.36 -9.44
C LEU A 141 33.52 18.57 -9.81
N TRP A 142 33.38 18.82 -11.12
CA TRP A 142 32.53 19.89 -11.66
C TRP A 142 31.09 19.74 -11.21
N ARG A 143 30.50 18.55 -11.37
CA ARG A 143 29.13 18.25 -10.94
C ARG A 143 28.94 18.41 -9.43
N ALA A 144 29.94 18.05 -8.61
CA ALA A 144 29.88 18.23 -7.17
C ALA A 144 29.85 19.73 -6.78
N LEU A 145 30.66 20.56 -7.43
CA LEU A 145 30.62 22.02 -7.23
C LEU A 145 29.29 22.62 -7.71
N GLN A 146 28.78 22.14 -8.85
CA GLN A 146 27.49 22.55 -9.37
C GLN A 146 26.34 22.22 -8.41
N LEU A 147 26.35 21.04 -7.78
CA LEU A 147 25.37 20.68 -6.76
C LEU A 147 25.41 21.62 -5.56
N GLU A 148 26.59 21.97 -5.06
CA GLU A 148 26.74 22.89 -3.91
C GLU A 148 26.36 24.33 -4.22
N TRP A 149 26.37 24.71 -5.51
CA TRP A 149 25.92 26.02 -5.93
C TRP A 149 24.39 26.10 -5.95
N HIS A 150 23.71 25.06 -6.44
CA HIS A 150 22.25 25.08 -6.65
C HIS A 150 21.43 24.50 -5.50
N LEU A 151 22.03 23.68 -4.64
CA LEU A 151 21.34 22.92 -3.62
C LEU A 151 21.95 23.15 -2.24
N SER A 152 21.11 23.10 -1.20
CA SER A 152 21.61 23.10 0.17
C SER A 152 22.26 21.76 0.52
N LYS A 153 23.10 21.74 1.57
CA LYS A 153 23.65 20.50 2.11
C LYS A 153 22.57 19.47 2.48
N ASN A 154 21.42 19.95 2.95
CA ASN A 154 20.29 19.09 3.30
C ASN A 154 19.69 18.43 2.06
N ASP A 155 19.58 19.17 0.95
CA ASP A 155 19.07 18.64 -0.32
C ASP A 155 20.05 17.62 -0.92
N ILE A 156 21.35 17.92 -0.91
CA ILE A 156 22.40 16.99 -1.37
C ILE A 156 22.37 15.70 -0.56
N LEU A 157 22.26 15.81 0.77
CA LEU A 157 22.15 14.65 1.63
C LEU A 157 20.85 13.87 1.33
N THR A 158 19.73 14.56 1.14
CA THR A 158 18.44 13.94 0.76
C THR A 158 18.54 13.21 -0.58
N LEU A 159 19.25 13.76 -1.57
CA LEU A 159 19.53 13.07 -2.84
C LEU A 159 20.32 11.78 -2.62
N TYR A 160 21.33 11.81 -1.75
CA TYR A 160 22.08 10.60 -1.37
C TYR A 160 21.17 9.56 -0.72
N LEU A 161 20.36 9.97 0.25
CA LEU A 161 19.44 9.09 0.98
C LEU A 161 18.47 8.36 0.06
N ASN A 162 18.11 8.94 -1.09
CA ASN A 162 17.14 8.34 -2.02
C ASN A 162 17.78 7.61 -3.21
N ARG A 163 19.06 7.87 -3.52
CA ARG A 163 19.73 7.30 -4.71
C ARG A 163 20.91 6.37 -4.40
N ALA A 164 21.40 6.33 -3.17
CA ALA A 164 22.49 5.43 -2.80
C ALA A 164 22.10 3.96 -3.06
N PRO A 165 22.96 3.15 -3.69
CA PRO A 165 22.65 1.75 -4.01
C PRO A 165 22.82 0.88 -2.76
N PHE A 166 21.84 0.01 -2.48
CA PHE A 166 21.91 -0.91 -1.33
C PHE A 166 22.03 -2.39 -1.74
N GLY A 167 22.04 -2.67 -3.04
CA GLY A 167 22.22 -4.01 -3.61
C GLY A 167 21.02 -4.44 -4.45
N GLY A 168 21.28 -5.18 -5.53
CA GLY A 168 20.23 -5.56 -6.48
C GLY A 168 19.59 -4.32 -7.12
N THR A 169 18.26 -4.26 -7.09
CA THR A 169 17.45 -3.17 -7.65
C THR A 169 17.04 -2.11 -6.61
N LEU A 170 17.63 -2.14 -5.41
CA LEU A 170 17.28 -1.24 -4.31
C LEU A 170 18.16 0.02 -4.32
N GLN A 171 17.52 1.18 -4.41
CA GLN A 171 18.15 2.48 -4.21
C GLN A 171 17.44 3.26 -3.10
N GLY A 172 18.26 3.89 -2.26
CA GLY A 172 17.82 4.70 -1.14
C GLY A 172 17.55 3.92 0.14
N ILE A 173 17.75 4.62 1.27
CA ILE A 173 17.65 4.06 2.62
C ILE A 173 16.22 3.65 2.96
N GLY A 174 15.22 4.35 2.42
CA GLY A 174 13.81 3.99 2.58
C GLY A 174 13.50 2.60 2.04
N ALA A 175 13.88 2.34 0.78
CA ALA A 175 13.65 1.05 0.15
C ALA A 175 14.48 -0.04 0.84
N ALA A 176 15.73 0.25 1.20
CA ALA A 176 16.63 -0.70 1.86
C ALA A 176 16.14 -1.11 3.27
N SER A 177 15.68 -0.14 4.08
CA SER A 177 15.18 -0.41 5.43
C SER A 177 13.98 -1.35 5.40
N TRP A 178 13.02 -1.11 4.50
CA TRP A 178 11.88 -2.00 4.33
C TRP A 178 12.25 -3.35 3.71
N ALA A 179 13.18 -3.38 2.75
CA ALA A 179 13.64 -4.61 2.11
C ALA A 179 14.33 -5.56 3.10
N TYR A 180 15.27 -5.02 3.87
CA TYR A 180 16.16 -5.81 4.71
C TYR A 180 15.61 -5.98 6.11
N LEU A 181 15.05 -4.92 6.70
CA LEU A 181 14.64 -4.90 8.11
C LEU A 181 13.13 -4.94 8.30
N GLY A 182 12.34 -4.64 7.26
CA GLY A 182 10.88 -4.63 7.32
C GLY A 182 10.30 -3.56 8.24
N LYS A 183 10.98 -2.42 8.37
CA LYS A 183 10.57 -1.31 9.25
C LYS A 183 11.01 0.05 8.69
N PRO A 184 10.41 1.16 9.15
CA PRO A 184 10.75 2.48 8.65
C PRO A 184 12.18 2.91 9.04
N PRO A 185 12.89 3.67 8.17
CA PRO A 185 14.25 4.13 8.43
C PRO A 185 14.36 5.11 9.62
N ALA A 186 13.25 5.68 10.08
CA ALA A 186 13.19 6.47 11.32
C ALA A 186 13.48 5.63 12.58
N GLN A 187 13.21 4.32 12.55
CA GLN A 187 13.27 3.43 13.73
C GLN A 187 14.51 2.53 13.77
N LEU A 188 15.60 2.96 13.12
CA LEU A 188 16.85 2.20 13.08
C LEU A 188 17.57 2.21 14.44
N SER A 189 17.97 1.02 14.90
CA SER A 189 18.88 0.81 16.03
C SER A 189 20.30 1.25 15.68
N TYR A 190 21.22 1.24 16.65
CA TYR A 190 22.64 1.52 16.39
C TYR A 190 23.25 0.51 15.40
N GLY A 191 22.99 -0.79 15.60
CA GLY A 191 23.48 -1.85 14.73
C GLY A 191 22.93 -1.73 13.31
N GLU A 192 21.63 -1.46 13.17
CA GLU A 192 20.98 -1.33 11.87
C GLU A 192 21.39 -0.05 11.13
N ALA A 193 21.53 1.06 11.85
CA ALA A 193 22.03 2.32 11.29
C ALA A 193 23.46 2.14 10.76
N ALA A 194 24.35 1.51 11.55
CA ALA A 194 25.71 1.20 11.14
C ALA A 194 25.76 0.24 9.94
N LEU A 195 24.90 -0.78 9.93
CA LEU A 195 24.79 -1.74 8.84
C LEU A 195 24.39 -1.03 7.55
N LEU A 196 23.29 -0.29 7.55
CA LEU A 196 22.80 0.40 6.35
C LEU A 196 23.75 1.51 5.90
N ALA A 197 24.49 2.16 6.81
CA ALA A 197 25.47 3.18 6.42
C ALA A 197 26.64 2.61 5.60
N VAL A 198 27.03 1.35 5.81
CA VAL A 198 28.19 0.75 5.10
C VAL A 198 27.82 0.02 3.81
N LEU A 199 26.57 -0.41 3.64
CA LEU A 199 26.14 -1.16 2.45
C LEU A 199 26.46 -0.46 1.11
N PRO A 200 26.27 0.87 0.95
CA PRO A 200 26.53 1.54 -0.32
C PRO A 200 27.97 1.50 -0.83
N GLN A 201 28.94 1.20 0.04
CA GLN A 201 30.35 1.10 -0.36
C GLN A 201 30.60 -0.08 -1.30
N ALA A 202 29.92 -1.20 -1.07
CA ALA A 202 30.07 -2.42 -1.84
C ALA A 202 28.73 -3.19 -1.90
N PRO A 203 27.71 -2.60 -2.56
CA PRO A 203 26.31 -3.00 -2.42
C PRO A 203 26.04 -4.45 -2.81
N SER A 204 26.77 -5.00 -3.77
CA SER A 204 26.63 -6.42 -4.17
C SER A 204 27.36 -7.39 -3.24
N ARG A 205 28.46 -6.96 -2.61
CA ARG A 205 29.33 -7.81 -1.78
C ARG A 205 28.93 -7.83 -0.31
N LEU A 206 28.29 -6.77 0.16
CA LEU A 206 27.85 -6.59 1.56
C LEU A 206 26.37 -6.89 1.77
N ARG A 207 25.68 -7.46 0.79
CA ARG A 207 24.27 -7.85 0.92
C ARG A 207 24.04 -8.73 2.15
N PRO A 208 23.32 -8.28 3.17
CA PRO A 208 23.16 -9.03 4.42
C PRO A 208 22.35 -10.32 4.23
N ASP A 209 21.47 -10.36 3.23
CA ASP A 209 20.65 -11.52 2.90
C ASP A 209 21.39 -12.61 2.11
N ARG A 210 22.58 -12.30 1.58
CA ARG A 210 23.44 -13.26 0.85
C ARG A 210 24.76 -13.54 1.56
N TRP A 211 25.33 -12.54 2.22
CA TRP A 211 26.66 -12.57 2.82
C TRP A 211 26.64 -12.00 4.25
N PRO A 212 25.86 -12.60 5.17
CA PRO A 212 25.62 -12.03 6.51
C PRO A 212 26.90 -11.76 7.29
N GLN A 213 27.90 -12.67 7.23
CA GLN A 213 29.17 -12.50 7.95
C GLN A 213 29.99 -11.31 7.43
N ARG A 214 29.97 -11.06 6.11
CA ARG A 214 30.65 -9.89 5.52
C ARG A 214 29.96 -8.60 5.90
N ALA A 215 28.63 -8.60 5.91
CA ALA A 215 27.81 -7.47 6.31
C ALA A 215 28.02 -7.13 7.79
N GLN A 216 28.06 -8.15 8.65
CA GLN A 216 28.36 -8.02 10.07
C GLN A 216 29.74 -7.42 10.31
N ALA A 217 30.80 -7.98 9.71
CA ALA A 217 32.15 -7.43 9.85
C ALA A 217 32.24 -5.95 9.40
N ALA A 218 31.51 -5.59 8.34
CA ALA A 218 31.44 -4.21 7.86
C ALA A 218 30.69 -3.29 8.83
N ARG A 219 29.56 -3.74 9.38
CA ARG A 219 28.80 -3.03 10.43
C ARG A 219 29.65 -2.81 11.69
N ASP A 220 30.31 -3.86 12.16
CA ASP A 220 31.10 -3.83 13.40
C ASP A 220 32.28 -2.86 13.30
N LYS A 221 32.84 -2.71 12.09
CA LYS A 221 33.84 -1.68 11.80
C LYS A 221 33.29 -0.25 11.94
N VAL A 222 32.05 0.00 11.49
CA VAL A 222 31.40 1.31 11.68
C VAL A 222 31.14 1.55 13.16
N LEU A 223 30.56 0.57 13.86
CA LEU A 223 30.29 0.62 15.30
C LEU A 223 31.55 0.98 16.12
N THR A 224 32.64 0.25 15.89
CA THR A 224 33.94 0.50 16.53
C THR A 224 34.44 1.91 16.25
N ARG A 225 34.27 2.40 15.01
CA ARG A 225 34.69 3.75 14.61
C ARG A 225 33.84 4.85 15.24
N MET A 226 32.55 4.64 15.43
CA MET A 226 31.68 5.62 16.10
C MET A 226 32.03 5.77 17.59
N VAL A 227 32.40 4.68 18.25
CA VAL A 227 32.88 4.70 19.64
C VAL A 227 34.24 5.38 19.75
N SER A 228 35.22 5.01 18.91
CA SER A 228 36.57 5.57 19.00
C SER A 228 36.63 7.06 18.69
N GLN A 229 35.65 7.58 17.94
CA GLN A 229 35.48 9.01 17.68
C GLN A 229 34.64 9.74 18.74
N GLY A 230 34.14 9.04 19.76
CA GLY A 230 33.27 9.60 20.80
C GLY A 230 31.89 10.04 20.30
N VAL A 231 31.44 9.53 19.14
CA VAL A 231 30.14 9.88 18.55
C VAL A 231 29.01 9.13 19.25
N TRP A 232 29.24 7.85 19.56
CA TRP A 232 28.25 7.00 20.22
C TRP A 232 28.74 6.47 21.57
N PRO A 233 27.83 6.31 22.55
CA PRO A 233 28.16 5.72 23.84
C PRO A 233 28.57 4.25 23.70
N GLN A 234 29.51 3.80 24.54
CA GLN A 234 30.08 2.45 24.46
C GLN A 234 29.05 1.33 24.67
N ARG A 235 28.20 1.46 25.71
CA ARG A 235 27.28 0.39 26.12
C ARG A 235 26.28 -0.01 25.02
N PRO A 236 25.50 0.91 24.41
CA PRO A 236 24.60 0.55 23.31
C PRO A 236 25.31 -0.03 22.08
N VAL A 237 26.57 0.34 21.87
CA VAL A 237 27.37 -0.21 20.77
C VAL A 237 27.82 -1.63 21.06
N GLN A 238 28.22 -1.93 22.30
CA GLN A 238 28.53 -3.30 22.73
C GLN A 238 27.31 -4.22 22.55
N GLU A 239 26.14 -3.78 23.03
CA GLU A 239 24.86 -4.49 22.84
C GLU A 239 24.58 -4.72 21.34
N ALA A 240 24.77 -3.71 20.49
CA ALA A 240 24.58 -3.83 19.04
C ALA A 240 25.61 -4.74 18.34
N MET A 241 26.80 -4.94 18.91
CA MET A 241 27.81 -5.86 18.38
C MET A 241 27.44 -7.33 18.67
N GLU A 242 26.72 -7.58 19.77
CA GLU A 242 26.21 -8.91 20.12
C GLU A 242 25.04 -9.35 19.23
N GLU A 243 24.30 -8.39 18.65
CA GLU A 243 23.24 -8.69 17.68
C GLU A 243 23.83 -9.31 16.41
N PRO A 244 23.46 -10.55 16.01
CA PRO A 244 23.90 -11.11 14.74
C PRO A 244 23.21 -10.43 13.55
N VAL A 245 23.93 -10.21 12.44
CA VAL A 245 23.30 -9.78 11.19
C VAL A 245 22.74 -11.01 10.49
N TRP A 246 21.55 -11.45 10.91
CA TRP A 246 20.85 -12.53 10.23
C TRP A 246 19.53 -12.03 9.66
N LEU A 247 19.51 -11.85 8.34
CA LEU A 247 18.34 -11.39 7.61
C LEU A 247 17.96 -12.46 6.59
N PHE A 248 16.83 -13.12 6.81
CA PHE A 248 16.21 -13.91 5.75
C PHE A 248 15.85 -13.00 4.57
N PRO A 249 15.82 -13.52 3.34
CA PRO A 249 15.25 -12.79 2.21
C PRO A 249 13.79 -12.45 2.53
N ARG A 250 13.55 -11.22 3.00
CA ARG A 250 12.18 -10.77 3.23
C ARG A 250 11.56 -10.50 1.87
N GLN A 251 10.43 -11.13 1.61
CA GLN A 251 9.57 -10.66 0.53
C GLN A 251 9.02 -9.31 0.97
N MET A 252 9.26 -8.28 0.16
CA MET A 252 8.62 -6.99 0.40
C MET A 252 7.10 -7.18 0.38
N PRO A 253 6.36 -6.52 1.28
CA PRO A 253 4.90 -6.57 1.26
C PRO A 253 4.37 -6.23 -0.14
N GLN A 254 3.50 -7.09 -0.64
CA GLN A 254 2.80 -6.95 -1.91
C GLN A 254 1.31 -6.88 -1.60
N LEU A 255 0.89 -5.76 -1.00
CA LEU A 255 -0.46 -5.54 -0.50
C LEU A 255 -1.21 -4.53 -1.38
N ALA A 256 -2.51 -4.71 -1.47
CA ALA A 256 -3.49 -3.89 -2.16
C ALA A 256 -3.04 -3.48 -3.59
N PRO A 257 -2.60 -4.39 -4.47
CA PRO A 257 -2.06 -4.03 -5.78
C PRO A 257 -3.04 -3.26 -6.67
N LEU A 258 -4.30 -3.71 -6.73
CA LEU A 258 -5.32 -3.10 -7.57
C LEU A 258 -5.70 -1.70 -7.06
N PHE A 259 -5.84 -1.57 -5.75
CA PHE A 259 -6.01 -0.26 -5.10
C PHE A 259 -4.82 0.67 -5.38
N SER A 260 -3.60 0.15 -5.26
CA SER A 260 -2.37 0.93 -5.48
C SER A 260 -2.25 1.41 -6.92
N ARG A 261 -2.62 0.59 -7.92
CA ARG A 261 -2.70 1.02 -9.32
C ARG A 261 -3.69 2.17 -9.50
N ARG A 262 -4.86 2.10 -8.87
CA ARG A 262 -5.88 3.17 -8.88
C ARG A 262 -5.39 4.45 -8.18
N ALA A 263 -4.74 4.32 -7.02
CA ALA A 263 -4.19 5.45 -6.29
C ALA A 263 -3.11 6.18 -7.12
N LEU A 264 -2.23 5.44 -7.81
CA LEU A 264 -1.24 6.02 -8.71
C LEU A 264 -1.83 6.68 -9.95
N ALA A 265 -2.92 6.14 -10.50
CA ALA A 265 -3.59 6.73 -11.66
C ALA A 265 -4.17 8.13 -11.37
N THR A 266 -4.36 8.47 -10.09
CA THR A 266 -4.96 9.74 -9.62
C THR A 266 -3.97 10.67 -8.90
N SER A 267 -2.67 10.35 -8.92
CA SER A 267 -1.62 11.17 -8.30
C SER A 267 -0.39 11.23 -9.22
N ARG A 268 0.38 12.32 -9.14
CA ARG A 268 1.70 12.44 -9.77
C ARG A 268 2.86 12.28 -8.77
N ASP A 269 2.55 12.08 -7.50
CA ASP A 269 3.55 12.03 -6.43
C ASP A 269 4.35 10.73 -6.47
N GLU A 270 5.63 10.79 -6.12
CA GLU A 270 6.48 9.60 -6.03
C GLU A 270 6.08 8.71 -4.83
N LYS A 271 5.53 9.30 -3.77
CA LYS A 271 5.01 8.61 -2.59
C LYS A 271 3.54 8.99 -2.39
N VAL A 272 2.65 8.02 -2.51
CA VAL A 272 1.20 8.21 -2.31
C VAL A 272 0.78 7.58 -0.99
N THR A 273 0.42 8.42 -0.01
CA THR A 273 -0.15 7.97 1.26
C THR A 273 -1.65 7.74 1.14
N THR A 274 -2.13 6.62 1.67
CA THR A 274 -3.53 6.19 1.58
C THR A 274 -4.14 6.04 2.98
N THR A 275 -5.43 5.74 3.05
CA THR A 275 -6.14 5.48 4.32
C THR A 275 -6.10 4.01 4.76
N LEU A 276 -5.51 3.13 3.95
CA LEU A 276 -5.49 1.70 4.24
C LEU A 276 -4.71 1.41 5.51
N ASP A 277 -5.15 0.38 6.22
CA ASP A 277 -4.45 -0.20 7.35
C ASP A 277 -3.67 -1.44 6.87
N ALA A 278 -2.34 -1.40 6.94
CA ALA A 278 -1.50 -2.47 6.39
C ALA A 278 -1.69 -3.82 7.11
N GLY A 279 -2.02 -3.80 8.41
CA GLY A 279 -2.28 -5.00 9.20
C GLY A 279 -3.58 -5.68 8.79
N LEU A 280 -4.66 -4.89 8.74
CA LEU A 280 -5.97 -5.34 8.28
C LEU A 280 -5.94 -5.79 6.83
N GLN A 281 -5.31 -5.02 5.94
CA GLN A 281 -5.20 -5.36 4.52
C GLN A 281 -4.59 -6.75 4.31
N ARG A 282 -3.50 -7.06 5.02
CA ARG A 282 -2.87 -8.38 4.97
C ARG A 282 -3.82 -9.49 5.39
N GLN A 283 -4.54 -9.29 6.50
CA GLN A 283 -5.52 -10.28 6.98
C GLN A 283 -6.65 -10.51 5.96
N LEU A 284 -7.11 -9.46 5.27
CA LEU A 284 -8.14 -9.57 4.24
C LEU A 284 -7.65 -10.30 2.99
N GLU A 285 -6.41 -10.07 2.56
CA GLU A 285 -5.80 -10.79 1.44
C GLU A 285 -5.54 -12.26 1.78
N ASP A 286 -5.04 -12.54 2.98
CA ASP A 286 -4.87 -13.91 3.48
C ASP A 286 -6.24 -14.63 3.52
N LEU A 287 -7.30 -13.95 3.95
CA LEU A 287 -8.66 -14.48 3.92
C LEU A 287 -9.09 -14.80 2.49
N ALA A 288 -8.87 -13.89 1.53
CA ALA A 288 -9.24 -14.07 0.14
C ALA A 288 -8.50 -15.26 -0.50
N LEU A 289 -7.18 -15.38 -0.26
CA LEU A 289 -6.36 -16.49 -0.73
C LEU A 289 -6.81 -17.83 -0.13
N ASN A 290 -7.13 -17.87 1.16
CA ASN A 290 -7.63 -19.08 1.81
C ASN A 290 -9.01 -19.52 1.27
N TRP A 291 -9.84 -18.56 0.86
CA TRP A 291 -11.15 -18.84 0.26
C TRP A 291 -11.07 -19.21 -1.23
N LYS A 292 -10.01 -18.83 -1.93
CA LYS A 292 -9.81 -19.07 -3.37
C LYS A 292 -10.10 -20.52 -3.79
N SER A 293 -9.62 -21.50 -3.02
CA SER A 293 -9.77 -22.93 -3.33
C SER A 293 -11.21 -23.44 -3.24
N ARG A 294 -12.08 -22.72 -2.52
CA ARG A 294 -13.51 -23.04 -2.35
C ARG A 294 -14.38 -22.38 -3.42
N LEU A 295 -13.83 -21.42 -4.16
CA LEU A 295 -14.56 -20.72 -5.22
C LEU A 295 -14.57 -21.56 -6.50
N PRO A 296 -15.72 -21.64 -7.21
CA PRO A 296 -15.79 -22.28 -8.52
C PRO A 296 -14.72 -21.74 -9.48
N PRO A 297 -14.27 -22.53 -10.47
CA PRO A 297 -13.32 -22.07 -11.47
C PRO A 297 -13.77 -20.74 -12.11
N ARG A 298 -12.79 -19.88 -12.44
CA ARG A 298 -13.03 -18.55 -13.05
C ARG A 298 -13.91 -17.58 -12.23
N SER A 299 -14.11 -17.86 -10.94
CA SER A 299 -14.76 -16.93 -10.01
C SER A 299 -13.72 -16.06 -9.29
N SER A 300 -14.11 -14.83 -8.96
CA SER A 300 -13.30 -13.89 -8.18
C SER A 300 -14.03 -13.50 -6.89
N LEU A 301 -13.38 -12.69 -6.07
CA LEU A 301 -13.87 -12.21 -4.77
C LEU A 301 -13.42 -10.76 -4.59
N ALA A 302 -14.28 -9.94 -4.00
CA ALA A 302 -13.91 -8.60 -3.54
C ALA A 302 -14.33 -8.39 -2.07
N ILE A 303 -13.50 -7.64 -1.34
CA ILE A 303 -13.76 -7.21 0.02
C ILE A 303 -13.38 -5.74 0.13
N VAL A 304 -14.25 -4.91 0.69
CA VAL A 304 -13.91 -3.53 1.06
C VAL A 304 -14.33 -3.28 2.50
N VAL A 305 -13.47 -2.64 3.27
CA VAL A 305 -13.73 -2.29 4.67
C VAL A 305 -13.60 -0.78 4.81
N VAL A 306 -14.63 -0.16 5.34
CA VAL A 306 -14.75 1.30 5.46
C VAL A 306 -15.12 1.65 6.89
N ASP A 307 -14.41 2.61 7.46
CA ASP A 307 -14.81 3.23 8.72
C ASP A 307 -16.00 4.15 8.45
N HIS A 308 -17.18 3.82 8.97
CA HIS A 308 -18.38 4.58 8.67
C HIS A 308 -18.42 5.95 9.36
N THR A 309 -17.51 6.26 10.29
CA THR A 309 -17.49 7.54 11.04
C THR A 309 -16.84 8.67 10.23
N ASP A 310 -15.79 8.35 9.48
CA ASP A 310 -15.04 9.31 8.69
C ASP A 310 -14.92 8.92 7.21
N MET A 311 -15.48 7.78 6.82
CA MET A 311 -15.48 7.17 5.47
C MET A 311 -14.10 6.81 4.93
N LYS A 312 -13.09 6.67 5.78
CA LYS A 312 -11.79 6.14 5.36
C LYS A 312 -11.93 4.68 4.95
N VAL A 313 -11.38 4.35 3.77
CA VAL A 313 -11.20 2.96 3.37
C VAL A 313 -10.04 2.37 4.16
N ARG A 314 -10.32 1.34 4.95
CA ARG A 314 -9.33 0.66 5.80
C ARG A 314 -8.78 -0.62 5.16
N GLY A 315 -9.55 -1.24 4.26
CA GLY A 315 -9.15 -2.44 3.51
C GLY A 315 -9.77 -2.50 2.12
N TRP A 316 -9.02 -2.97 1.13
CA TRP A 316 -9.43 -3.08 -0.27
C TRP A 316 -8.83 -4.32 -0.94
N VAL A 317 -9.65 -5.34 -1.17
CA VAL A 317 -9.30 -6.55 -1.93
C VAL A 317 -10.16 -6.59 -3.18
N GLY A 318 -9.53 -6.39 -4.34
CA GLY A 318 -10.23 -6.33 -5.63
C GLY A 318 -10.39 -7.68 -6.33
N SER A 319 -9.61 -8.69 -5.95
CA SER A 319 -9.66 -10.03 -6.52
C SER A 319 -9.22 -11.07 -5.50
N ALA A 320 -9.59 -12.34 -5.73
CA ALA A 320 -9.20 -13.44 -4.85
C ALA A 320 -7.67 -13.67 -4.83
N ASP A 321 -7.02 -13.46 -5.98
CA ASP A 321 -5.58 -13.58 -6.17
C ASP A 321 -5.20 -12.81 -7.43
N ILE A 322 -4.33 -11.80 -7.31
CA ILE A 322 -3.88 -11.01 -8.46
C ILE A 322 -3.01 -11.80 -9.44
N THR A 323 -2.38 -12.88 -8.98
CA THR A 323 -1.45 -13.70 -9.78
C THR A 323 -2.14 -14.79 -10.58
N ASP A 324 -3.46 -14.94 -10.44
CA ASP A 324 -4.24 -15.96 -11.14
C ASP A 324 -4.99 -15.39 -12.34
N ASP A 325 -4.34 -15.43 -13.50
CA ASP A 325 -4.92 -14.98 -14.78
C ASP A 325 -6.16 -15.79 -15.18
N SER A 326 -6.27 -17.06 -14.77
CA SER A 326 -7.42 -17.90 -15.12
C SER A 326 -8.73 -17.41 -14.49
N ARG A 327 -8.63 -16.62 -13.41
CA ARG A 327 -9.74 -15.98 -12.70
C ARG A 327 -9.85 -14.49 -12.99
N PHE A 328 -9.09 -13.99 -13.97
CA PHE A 328 -8.98 -12.57 -14.28
C PHE A 328 -8.55 -11.75 -13.06
N GLY A 329 -7.53 -12.21 -12.33
CA GLY A 329 -7.05 -11.60 -11.08
C GLY A 329 -6.68 -10.12 -11.16
N HIS A 330 -6.46 -9.60 -12.36
CA HIS A 330 -6.19 -8.18 -12.63
C HIS A 330 -7.44 -7.28 -12.66
N ILE A 331 -8.65 -7.85 -12.67
CA ILE A 331 -9.90 -7.08 -12.64
C ILE A 331 -10.24 -6.76 -11.18
N ASP A 332 -10.37 -5.47 -10.88
CA ASP A 332 -10.80 -5.00 -9.58
C ASP A 332 -12.33 -5.08 -9.45
N MET A 333 -12.81 -6.15 -8.80
CA MET A 333 -14.23 -6.41 -8.54
C MET A 333 -14.86 -5.41 -7.57
N VAL A 334 -14.08 -4.59 -6.85
CA VAL A 334 -14.65 -3.49 -6.05
C VAL A 334 -15.18 -2.37 -6.96
N SER A 335 -14.48 -2.12 -8.07
CA SER A 335 -14.80 -1.09 -9.06
C SER A 335 -15.58 -1.61 -10.28
N ALA A 336 -15.63 -2.92 -10.47
CA ALA A 336 -16.35 -3.53 -11.58
C ALA A 336 -17.87 -3.40 -11.39
N VAL A 337 -18.57 -3.17 -12.51
CA VAL A 337 -20.04 -3.14 -12.52
C VAL A 337 -20.58 -4.57 -12.46
N ARG A 338 -21.39 -4.86 -11.44
CA ARG A 338 -22.07 -6.14 -11.24
C ARG A 338 -23.52 -5.93 -10.86
N SER A 339 -24.35 -6.94 -11.08
CA SER A 339 -25.71 -6.91 -10.56
C SER A 339 -25.65 -6.82 -9.03
N PRO A 340 -26.30 -5.83 -8.40
CA PRO A 340 -26.34 -5.70 -6.95
C PRO A 340 -27.29 -6.75 -6.34
N GLY A 341 -28.20 -7.33 -7.12
CA GLY A 341 -29.20 -8.26 -6.63
C GLY A 341 -30.03 -7.66 -5.49
N SER A 342 -30.26 -8.45 -4.44
CA SER A 342 -31.12 -8.06 -3.31
C SER A 342 -30.53 -6.98 -2.38
N VAL A 343 -29.28 -6.55 -2.56
CA VAL A 343 -28.67 -5.51 -1.72
C VAL A 343 -29.31 -4.12 -1.93
N LEU A 344 -30.16 -3.95 -2.94
CA LEU A 344 -30.94 -2.72 -3.12
C LEU A 344 -32.21 -2.67 -2.25
N LYS A 345 -32.70 -3.82 -1.76
CA LYS A 345 -33.96 -3.91 -1.01
C LYS A 345 -33.97 -3.03 0.25
N PRO A 346 -32.92 -2.99 1.10
CA PRO A 346 -32.95 -2.13 2.28
C PRO A 346 -33.22 -0.65 1.96
N PHE A 347 -32.70 -0.15 0.83
CA PHE A 347 -32.93 1.23 0.43
C PHE A 347 -34.38 1.50 0.04
N VAL A 348 -35.03 0.63 -0.76
CA VAL A 348 -36.42 0.87 -1.17
C VAL A 348 -37.38 0.79 0.02
N TYR A 349 -37.15 -0.14 0.95
CA TYR A 349 -37.95 -0.24 2.17
C TYR A 349 -37.78 1.00 3.04
N ALA A 350 -36.54 1.43 3.26
CA ALA A 350 -36.27 2.62 4.08
C ALA A 350 -36.86 3.89 3.45
N MET A 351 -36.71 4.09 2.15
CA MET A 351 -37.29 5.25 1.45
C MET A 351 -38.82 5.23 1.42
N ALA A 352 -39.44 4.05 1.26
CA ALA A 352 -40.89 3.93 1.32
C ALA A 352 -41.43 4.20 2.74
N MET A 353 -40.68 3.81 3.78
CA MET A 353 -40.99 4.19 5.16
C MET A 353 -40.80 5.68 5.40
N ASP A 354 -39.77 6.28 4.77
CA ASP A 354 -39.47 7.71 4.88
C ASP A 354 -40.61 8.59 4.36
N ASP A 355 -41.24 8.15 3.26
CA ASP A 355 -42.42 8.79 2.68
C ASP A 355 -43.73 8.43 3.39
N GLY A 356 -43.70 7.55 4.41
CA GLY A 356 -44.90 7.06 5.10
C GLY A 356 -45.76 6.10 4.27
N LEU A 357 -45.26 5.55 3.16
CA LEU A 357 -46.00 4.59 2.32
C LEU A 357 -46.20 3.24 3.02
N ILE A 358 -45.23 2.83 3.82
CA ILE A 358 -45.26 1.60 4.61
C ILE A 358 -44.67 1.85 6.00
N HIS A 359 -44.98 0.96 6.94
CA HIS A 359 -44.31 0.83 8.23
C HIS A 359 -43.85 -0.64 8.42
N PRO A 360 -43.01 -0.96 9.42
CA PRO A 360 -42.45 -2.31 9.57
C PRO A 360 -43.49 -3.45 9.64
N ALA A 361 -44.67 -3.18 10.19
CA ALA A 361 -45.76 -4.15 10.30
C ALA A 361 -46.78 -4.08 9.14
N SER A 362 -46.56 -3.24 8.13
CA SER A 362 -47.42 -3.21 6.94
C SER A 362 -47.44 -4.58 6.27
N LEU A 363 -48.64 -5.02 5.91
CA LEU A 363 -48.85 -6.32 5.29
C LEU A 363 -48.61 -6.24 3.78
N LEU A 364 -47.63 -6.99 3.30
CA LEU A 364 -47.25 -7.12 1.90
C LEU A 364 -47.67 -8.49 1.37
N GLN A 365 -47.85 -8.59 0.05
CA GLN A 365 -48.33 -9.81 -0.59
C GLN A 365 -47.16 -10.58 -1.21
N ASP A 366 -46.87 -11.76 -0.68
CA ASP A 366 -45.97 -12.74 -1.26
C ASP A 366 -46.78 -13.84 -1.97
N VAL A 367 -47.43 -13.46 -3.06
CA VAL A 367 -48.29 -14.32 -3.90
C VAL A 367 -47.85 -14.23 -5.36
N PRO A 368 -48.15 -15.24 -6.21
CA PRO A 368 -47.83 -15.19 -7.63
C PRO A 368 -48.43 -13.94 -8.29
N ARG A 369 -47.60 -13.13 -8.94
CA ARG A 369 -48.04 -11.93 -9.68
C ARG A 369 -47.40 -11.86 -11.05
N ARG A 370 -48.15 -11.31 -11.99
CA ARG A 370 -47.71 -11.02 -13.37
C ARG A 370 -47.84 -9.53 -13.61
N PHE A 371 -46.72 -8.88 -13.94
CA PHE A 371 -46.66 -7.47 -14.30
C PHE A 371 -46.43 -7.38 -15.80
N SER A 372 -47.51 -7.29 -16.60
CA SER A 372 -47.43 -7.46 -18.06
C SER A 372 -46.73 -8.78 -18.45
N ASP A 373 -45.54 -8.76 -19.03
CA ASP A 373 -44.77 -9.98 -19.37
C ASP A 373 -43.73 -10.36 -18.31
N TYR A 374 -43.60 -9.56 -17.25
CA TYR A 374 -42.67 -9.82 -16.16
C TYR A 374 -43.31 -10.69 -15.07
N ARG A 375 -42.71 -11.83 -14.80
CA ARG A 375 -43.13 -12.79 -13.77
C ARG A 375 -41.99 -13.07 -12.79
N PRO A 376 -41.79 -12.21 -11.78
CA PRO A 376 -40.79 -12.46 -10.75
C PRO A 376 -41.18 -13.67 -9.90
N GLY A 377 -40.21 -14.50 -9.55
CA GLY A 377 -40.34 -15.58 -8.57
C GLY A 377 -39.46 -15.31 -7.35
N ASN A 378 -39.78 -15.95 -6.23
CA ASN A 378 -38.88 -16.02 -5.08
C ASN A 378 -37.72 -16.98 -5.35
N PHE A 379 -36.63 -16.83 -4.59
CA PHE A 379 -35.47 -17.73 -4.68
C PHE A 379 -35.84 -19.14 -4.21
N ASP A 380 -36.52 -19.24 -3.06
CA ASP A 380 -37.20 -20.44 -2.62
C ASP A 380 -38.57 -20.47 -3.32
N SER A 381 -38.90 -21.55 -4.03
CA SER A 381 -40.07 -21.66 -4.92
C SER A 381 -41.45 -21.61 -4.23
N GLY A 382 -41.50 -21.23 -2.95
CA GLY A 382 -42.71 -21.07 -2.15
C GLY A 382 -43.22 -19.62 -2.06
N PHE A 383 -44.54 -19.49 -1.97
CA PHE A 383 -45.26 -18.24 -1.68
C PHE A 383 -45.77 -18.28 -0.24
N HIS A 384 -45.60 -17.20 0.50
CA HIS A 384 -45.94 -17.14 1.92
C HIS A 384 -47.25 -16.40 2.21
N GLY A 385 -47.93 -15.89 1.17
CA GLY A 385 -49.16 -15.13 1.33
C GLY A 385 -48.88 -13.77 1.99
N PRO A 386 -49.69 -13.34 2.96
CA PRO A 386 -49.48 -12.06 3.62
C PRO A 386 -48.29 -12.10 4.59
N VAL A 387 -47.31 -11.21 4.39
CA VAL A 387 -46.10 -11.09 5.21
C VAL A 387 -45.89 -9.64 5.62
N SER A 388 -45.37 -9.39 6.82
CA SER A 388 -45.02 -8.02 7.22
C SER A 388 -43.83 -7.49 6.40
N ALA A 389 -43.74 -6.17 6.23
CA ALA A 389 -42.57 -5.54 5.61
C ALA A 389 -41.26 -5.94 6.32
N SER A 390 -41.31 -6.01 7.66
CA SER A 390 -40.28 -6.62 8.53
C SER A 390 -39.84 -8.00 8.04
N GLU A 391 -40.76 -8.94 8.00
CA GLU A 391 -40.44 -10.32 7.63
C GLU A 391 -39.96 -10.43 6.19
N ALA A 392 -40.58 -9.68 5.28
CA ALA A 392 -40.25 -9.69 3.87
C ALA A 392 -38.81 -9.26 3.58
N LEU A 393 -38.30 -8.23 4.28
CA LEU A 393 -36.91 -7.81 4.11
C LEU A 393 -35.92 -8.77 4.79
N VAL A 394 -36.23 -9.28 6.00
CA VAL A 394 -35.38 -10.27 6.70
C VAL A 394 -35.18 -11.52 5.86
N ARG A 395 -36.25 -12.00 5.24
CA ARG A 395 -36.23 -13.17 4.36
C ARG A 395 -35.83 -12.83 2.93
N SER A 396 -35.56 -11.56 2.63
CA SER A 396 -35.23 -11.05 1.30
C SER A 396 -36.20 -11.56 0.22
N LEU A 397 -37.51 -11.51 0.49
CA LEU A 397 -38.52 -11.95 -0.48
C LEU A 397 -38.56 -11.03 -1.71
N ASN A 398 -38.80 -11.58 -2.89
CA ASN A 398 -38.74 -10.83 -4.15
C ASN A 398 -40.07 -10.11 -4.42
N LEU A 399 -41.19 -10.82 -4.29
CA LEU A 399 -42.51 -10.26 -4.63
C LEU A 399 -42.90 -9.06 -3.76
N PRO A 400 -42.73 -9.09 -2.42
CA PRO A 400 -42.96 -7.92 -1.59
C PRO A 400 -42.06 -6.73 -1.97
N ALA A 401 -40.77 -6.97 -2.28
CA ALA A 401 -39.86 -5.90 -2.67
C ALA A 401 -40.25 -5.23 -3.99
N VAL A 402 -40.74 -6.01 -4.96
CA VAL A 402 -41.30 -5.47 -6.21
C VAL A 402 -42.53 -4.63 -5.94
N GLN A 403 -43.43 -5.06 -5.06
CA GLN A 403 -44.62 -4.27 -4.67
C GLN A 403 -44.25 -2.96 -3.99
N VAL A 404 -43.24 -2.95 -3.09
CA VAL A 404 -42.77 -1.69 -2.49
C VAL A 404 -42.17 -0.79 -3.56
N LEU A 405 -41.37 -1.32 -4.49
CA LEU A 405 -40.79 -0.52 -5.57
C LEU A 405 -41.85 0.03 -6.53
N GLU A 406 -42.90 -0.73 -6.81
CA GLU A 406 -44.04 -0.31 -7.62
C GLU A 406 -44.76 0.88 -6.98
N ALA A 407 -45.06 0.78 -5.68
CA ALA A 407 -45.69 1.87 -4.94
C ALA A 407 -44.79 3.10 -4.82
N TYR A 408 -43.48 2.92 -4.65
CA TYR A 408 -42.52 4.01 -4.51
C TYR A 408 -42.16 4.69 -5.84
N GLY A 409 -42.12 3.92 -6.92
CA GLY A 409 -41.75 4.36 -8.27
C GLY A 409 -40.29 4.07 -8.62
N PRO A 410 -39.99 3.26 -9.67
CA PRO A 410 -38.62 2.85 -10.01
C PRO A 410 -37.74 3.99 -10.53
N LYS A 411 -38.30 4.97 -11.26
CA LYS A 411 -37.56 6.16 -11.74
C LYS A 411 -37.10 7.05 -10.58
N ARG A 412 -38.01 7.27 -9.63
CA ARG A 412 -37.73 8.04 -8.41
C ARG A 412 -36.68 7.34 -7.55
N PHE A 413 -36.80 6.03 -7.36
CA PHE A 413 -35.81 5.22 -6.66
C PHE A 413 -34.41 5.35 -7.25
N ALA A 414 -34.27 5.13 -8.57
CA ALA A 414 -32.99 5.24 -9.25
C ALA A 414 -32.40 6.66 -9.17
N ALA A 415 -33.24 7.71 -9.28
CA ALA A 415 -32.80 9.09 -9.16
C ALA A 415 -32.28 9.41 -7.75
N ASN A 416 -32.97 8.97 -6.69
CA ASN A 416 -32.55 9.20 -5.31
C ASN A 416 -31.25 8.47 -4.97
N LEU A 417 -31.09 7.22 -5.41
CA LEU A 417 -29.82 6.50 -5.26
C LEU A 417 -28.67 7.23 -5.96
N ARG A 418 -28.86 7.66 -7.21
CA ARG A 418 -27.85 8.41 -7.97
C ARG A 418 -27.46 9.71 -7.25
N ASN A 419 -28.45 10.46 -6.77
CA ASN A 419 -28.21 11.72 -6.05
C ASN A 419 -27.41 11.49 -4.77
N ALA A 420 -27.62 10.38 -4.07
CA ALA A 420 -26.85 10.00 -2.88
C ALA A 420 -25.47 9.39 -3.17
N GLY A 421 -25.10 9.19 -4.44
CA GLY A 421 -23.80 8.63 -4.83
C GLY A 421 -23.78 7.15 -5.17
N LEU A 422 -24.95 6.52 -5.37
CA LEU A 422 -25.09 5.17 -5.91
C LEU A 422 -25.72 5.21 -7.31
N PRO A 423 -24.96 5.57 -8.36
CA PRO A 423 -25.48 5.52 -9.72
C PRO A 423 -25.68 4.06 -10.15
N LEU A 424 -26.87 3.77 -10.69
CA LEU A 424 -27.18 2.47 -11.29
C LEU A 424 -26.90 2.50 -12.80
N THR A 425 -26.17 1.51 -13.29
CA THR A 425 -25.89 1.31 -14.72
C THR A 425 -27.01 0.49 -15.35
N LEU A 426 -27.68 1.04 -16.36
CA LEU A 426 -28.72 0.35 -17.12
C LEU A 426 -28.23 -0.01 -18.52
N PRO A 427 -28.84 -1.01 -19.18
CA PRO A 427 -28.63 -1.25 -20.60
C PRO A 427 -28.91 0.02 -21.43
N ALA A 428 -28.24 0.16 -22.57
CA ALA A 428 -28.41 1.33 -23.45
C ALA A 428 -29.88 1.48 -23.86
N GLY A 429 -30.43 2.70 -23.70
CA GLY A 429 -31.83 3.01 -24.00
C GLY A 429 -32.86 2.47 -23.00
N ALA A 430 -32.44 1.77 -21.93
CA ALA A 430 -33.34 1.26 -20.91
C ALA A 430 -33.69 2.32 -19.86
N GLU A 431 -34.96 2.33 -19.46
CA GLU A 431 -35.47 3.15 -18.37
C GLU A 431 -35.53 2.34 -17.05
N PRO A 432 -35.38 3.00 -15.88
CA PRO A 432 -35.61 2.38 -14.58
C PRO A 432 -37.00 1.71 -14.49
N ASN A 433 -37.05 0.40 -14.20
CA ASN A 433 -38.29 -0.37 -14.08
C ASN A 433 -38.28 -1.32 -12.86
N LEU A 434 -39.30 -2.16 -12.67
CA LEU A 434 -39.44 -3.03 -11.48
C LEU A 434 -38.30 -4.06 -11.33
N SER A 435 -37.62 -4.43 -12.42
CA SER A 435 -36.52 -5.40 -12.35
C SER A 435 -35.30 -4.91 -11.56
N LEU A 436 -35.17 -3.59 -11.35
CA LEU A 436 -34.06 -2.99 -10.61
C LEU A 436 -33.87 -3.62 -9.23
N ILE A 437 -34.96 -3.85 -8.50
CA ILE A 437 -34.91 -4.32 -7.11
C ILE A 437 -34.46 -5.78 -6.98
N LEU A 438 -34.49 -6.51 -8.10
CA LEU A 438 -34.02 -7.89 -8.19
C LEU A 438 -32.67 -7.98 -8.93
N GLY A 439 -32.02 -6.85 -9.21
CA GLY A 439 -30.70 -6.81 -9.85
C GLY A 439 -30.70 -6.58 -11.36
N GLY A 440 -31.79 -6.07 -11.94
CA GLY A 440 -31.88 -5.64 -13.34
C GLY A 440 -31.05 -4.40 -13.70
N ALA A 441 -30.13 -3.99 -12.83
CA ALA A 441 -29.16 -2.91 -13.04
C ALA A 441 -27.77 -3.36 -12.61
N GLY A 442 -26.74 -2.63 -13.02
CA GLY A 442 -25.38 -2.76 -12.52
C GLY A 442 -25.05 -1.71 -11.46
N ALA A 443 -24.21 -2.05 -10.50
CA ALA A 443 -23.61 -1.13 -9.55
C ALA A 443 -22.18 -1.58 -9.20
N ARG A 444 -21.38 -0.66 -8.64
CA ARG A 444 -20.03 -0.97 -8.12
C ARG A 444 -20.11 -1.21 -6.62
N LEU A 445 -19.28 -2.12 -6.10
CA LEU A 445 -19.26 -2.44 -4.67
C LEU A 445 -18.92 -1.21 -3.82
N GLU A 446 -17.97 -0.39 -4.26
CA GLU A 446 -17.60 0.85 -3.55
C GLU A 446 -18.77 1.83 -3.38
N ASP A 447 -19.60 1.99 -4.41
CA ASP A 447 -20.76 2.89 -4.36
C ASP A 447 -21.85 2.31 -3.45
N ILE A 448 -22.03 0.99 -3.47
CA ILE A 448 -22.96 0.28 -2.59
C ILE A 448 -22.53 0.49 -1.14
N VAL A 449 -21.27 0.22 -0.80
CA VAL A 449 -20.77 0.40 0.58
C VAL A 449 -20.85 1.85 1.03
N ALA A 450 -20.53 2.81 0.15
CA ALA A 450 -20.71 4.23 0.42
C ALA A 450 -22.17 4.58 0.73
N ALA A 451 -23.13 4.06 -0.04
CA ALA A 451 -24.56 4.30 0.20
C ALA A 451 -25.07 3.62 1.49
N TYR A 452 -24.60 2.41 1.78
CA TYR A 452 -24.95 1.69 3.01
C TYR A 452 -24.51 2.43 4.28
N SER A 453 -23.48 3.28 4.21
CA SER A 453 -23.08 4.13 5.33
C SER A 453 -24.23 5.03 5.82
N ALA A 454 -25.20 5.38 4.97
CA ALA A 454 -26.36 6.19 5.35
C ALA A 454 -27.13 5.58 6.53
N PHE A 455 -27.24 4.27 6.60
CA PHE A 455 -27.92 3.59 7.72
C PHE A 455 -27.20 3.79 9.06
N ALA A 456 -25.87 3.88 9.05
CA ALA A 456 -25.06 4.15 10.24
C ALA A 456 -24.82 5.65 10.49
N ARG A 457 -25.17 6.50 9.53
CA ARG A 457 -24.90 7.95 9.50
C ARG A 457 -26.18 8.78 9.42
N HIS A 458 -27.23 8.34 10.13
CA HIS A 458 -28.50 9.08 10.25
C HIS A 458 -29.11 9.50 8.90
N GLY A 459 -29.03 8.63 7.90
CA GLY A 459 -29.61 8.85 6.57
C GLY A 459 -28.69 9.57 5.58
N LYS A 460 -27.46 9.89 5.95
CA LYS A 460 -26.47 10.53 5.08
C LYS A 460 -25.45 9.52 4.52
N ALA A 461 -25.52 9.25 3.22
CA ALA A 461 -24.44 8.56 2.53
C ALA A 461 -23.23 9.48 2.42
N ALA A 462 -22.03 8.92 2.32
CA ALA A 462 -20.83 9.74 2.14
C ALA A 462 -19.82 9.06 1.21
N ARG A 463 -19.07 9.89 0.47
CA ARG A 463 -18.05 9.41 -0.47
C ARG A 463 -16.90 8.75 0.30
N LEU A 464 -16.41 7.62 -0.22
CA LEU A 464 -15.22 6.96 0.32
C LEU A 464 -13.99 7.87 0.21
N ARG A 465 -13.22 7.94 1.29
CA ARG A 465 -11.91 8.61 1.34
C ARG A 465 -10.82 7.57 1.18
N LEU A 466 -10.00 7.75 0.15
CA LEU A 466 -8.91 6.84 -0.22
C LEU A 466 -7.56 7.38 0.26
N LYS A 467 -7.46 8.70 0.43
CA LYS A 467 -6.30 9.41 0.96
C LYS A 467 -6.67 10.19 2.23
N PRO A 468 -5.71 10.42 3.15
CA PRO A 468 -5.99 11.14 4.40
C PRO A 468 -6.55 12.55 4.19
N ASP A 469 -6.14 13.23 3.11
CA ASP A 469 -6.52 14.59 2.73
C ASP A 469 -7.85 14.68 1.95
N ASP A 470 -8.42 13.55 1.52
CA ASP A 470 -9.73 13.55 0.86
C ASP A 470 -10.80 14.15 1.81
N PRO A 471 -11.65 15.09 1.36
CA PRO A 471 -12.69 15.66 2.20
C PRO A 471 -13.84 14.66 2.44
N LEU A 472 -14.46 14.73 3.61
CA LEU A 472 -15.71 14.03 3.88
C LEU A 472 -16.87 14.73 3.15
N VAL A 473 -17.36 14.11 2.06
CA VAL A 473 -18.47 14.65 1.26
C VAL A 473 -19.72 13.82 1.53
N GLU A 474 -20.68 14.41 2.25
CA GLU A 474 -21.95 13.79 2.60
C GLU A 474 -23.06 14.13 1.60
N ARG A 475 -24.03 13.22 1.48
CA ARG A 475 -25.23 13.35 0.65
C ARG A 475 -26.42 12.75 1.39
N SER A 476 -27.51 13.49 1.48
CA SER A 476 -28.74 13.00 2.10
C SER A 476 -29.37 11.90 1.23
N LEU A 477 -29.78 10.80 1.85
CA LEU A 477 -30.44 9.67 1.18
C LEU A 477 -31.85 9.41 1.74
N MET A 478 -32.03 9.54 3.05
CA MET A 478 -33.29 9.34 3.78
C MET A 478 -33.26 10.10 5.11
N SER A 479 -34.39 10.20 5.82
CA SER A 479 -34.40 10.78 7.16
C SER A 479 -33.65 9.90 8.19
N PRO A 480 -33.23 10.48 9.33
CA PRO A 480 -32.69 9.71 10.45
C PRO A 480 -33.62 8.60 10.97
N GLY A 481 -34.95 8.82 10.92
CA GLY A 481 -35.95 7.86 11.36
C GLY A 481 -35.98 6.62 10.46
N ALA A 482 -36.04 6.84 9.14
CA ALA A 482 -35.97 5.77 8.15
C ALA A 482 -34.64 4.99 8.23
N ALA A 483 -33.53 5.70 8.41
CA ALA A 483 -32.21 5.09 8.57
C ALA A 483 -32.12 4.19 9.80
N TRP A 484 -32.77 4.56 10.91
CA TRP A 484 -32.81 3.76 12.13
C TRP A 484 -33.73 2.52 12.01
N ILE A 485 -34.94 2.73 11.49
CA ILE A 485 -35.97 1.69 11.39
C ILE A 485 -35.53 0.55 10.47
N GLY A 486 -34.68 0.84 9.47
CA GLY A 486 -34.00 -0.15 8.66
C GLY A 486 -33.26 -1.21 9.52
N PRO A 487 -31.95 -1.07 9.75
CA PRO A 487 -31.16 -2.14 10.37
C PRO A 487 -31.66 -2.60 11.75
N ALA A 488 -32.24 -1.71 12.56
CA ALA A 488 -32.58 -1.98 13.96
C ALA A 488 -33.83 -2.85 14.17
N HIS A 489 -34.80 -2.84 13.24
CA HIS A 489 -36.00 -3.68 13.33
C HIS A 489 -35.83 -5.02 12.61
N PHE A 490 -35.03 -5.07 11.54
CA PHE A 490 -34.82 -6.29 10.75
C PHE A 490 -33.75 -7.23 11.37
N GLY A 491 -32.95 -6.78 12.34
CA GLY A 491 -31.96 -7.62 13.05
C GLY A 491 -32.41 -8.24 14.39
N ARG A 492 -33.60 -7.91 14.92
CA ARG A 492 -33.93 -8.14 16.34
C ARG A 492 -34.39 -9.56 16.72
N ARG A 493 -34.64 -10.47 15.78
CA ARG A 493 -35.02 -11.86 16.15
C ARG A 493 -33.86 -12.82 16.43
N SER A 494 -32.60 -12.38 16.32
CA SER A 494 -31.42 -13.22 16.59
C SER A 494 -30.39 -12.58 17.54
N ALA A 495 -30.76 -11.54 18.28
CA ALA A 495 -29.85 -10.77 19.13
C ALA A 495 -30.03 -11.06 20.63
N THR A 496 -29.76 -12.30 21.05
CA THR A 496 -29.12 -12.54 22.35
C THR A 496 -27.63 -12.72 22.10
N GLY A 497 -26.86 -11.65 22.28
CA GLY A 497 -25.41 -11.65 22.18
C GLY A 497 -24.89 -10.96 20.93
N SER A 498 -24.07 -9.94 21.15
CA SER A 498 -23.33 -9.13 20.18
C SER A 498 -22.79 -9.97 19.01
N ARG A 499 -23.45 -9.87 17.84
CA ARG A 499 -22.93 -10.36 16.56
C ARG A 499 -23.10 -9.24 15.54
N CYS A 500 -21.97 -8.83 14.95
CA CYS A 500 -21.94 -7.92 13.81
C CYS A 500 -22.79 -8.48 12.66
N LEU A 501 -23.50 -7.59 11.98
CA LEU A 501 -24.25 -7.88 10.76
C LEU A 501 -23.30 -8.38 9.66
N THR A 502 -23.32 -9.69 9.41
CA THR A 502 -22.77 -10.27 8.18
C THR A 502 -23.82 -10.11 7.08
N ALA A 503 -23.64 -9.13 6.19
CA ALA A 503 -24.37 -9.11 4.93
C ALA A 503 -23.81 -10.23 4.05
N ALA A 504 -24.49 -11.38 4.04
CA ALA A 504 -24.12 -12.52 3.23
C ALA A 504 -24.33 -12.20 1.74
N SER A 505 -23.27 -12.42 0.97
CA SER A 505 -23.27 -12.46 -0.49
C SER A 505 -24.15 -13.60 -0.99
N GLY A 506 -25.35 -13.29 -1.48
CA GLY A 506 -26.17 -14.23 -2.23
C GLY A 506 -25.74 -14.29 -3.69
N ALA A 507 -24.70 -15.07 -4.00
CA ALA A 507 -24.40 -15.55 -5.36
C ALA A 507 -23.35 -16.68 -5.35
N ALA A 508 -23.56 -17.72 -4.56
CA ALA A 508 -22.99 -19.06 -4.77
C ALA A 508 -23.67 -20.01 -3.78
N GLY A 509 -24.48 -20.94 -4.27
CA GLY A 509 -25.04 -21.98 -3.42
C GLY A 509 -23.92 -22.83 -2.84
N VAL A 510 -23.83 -22.88 -1.51
CA VAL A 510 -23.56 -24.07 -0.68
C VAL A 510 -23.95 -23.67 0.74
N GLU A 511 -25.00 -24.29 1.24
CA GLU A 511 -25.42 -24.25 2.64
C GLU A 511 -24.27 -24.77 3.51
N ASN A 512 -23.80 -24.00 4.51
CA ASN A 512 -22.76 -24.48 5.41
C ASN A 512 -23.08 -24.19 6.87
N ARG A 513 -23.54 -25.26 7.54
CA ARG A 513 -23.81 -25.36 8.97
C ARG A 513 -22.48 -25.56 9.71
N TYR A 514 -21.78 -24.49 10.09
CA TYR A 514 -20.71 -24.58 11.09
C TYR A 514 -20.71 -23.33 11.98
N GLN A 515 -21.17 -23.50 13.22
CA GLN A 515 -21.00 -22.52 14.29
C GLN A 515 -19.50 -22.43 14.63
N LEU A 516 -18.87 -21.28 14.37
CA LEU A 516 -17.56 -20.95 14.94
C LEU A 516 -17.72 -20.63 16.44
N TRP A 517 -16.97 -21.35 17.26
CA TRP A 517 -16.72 -21.03 18.66
C TRP A 517 -15.78 -19.82 18.75
N LEU A 518 -16.27 -18.71 19.31
CA LEU A 518 -15.44 -17.62 19.82
C LEU A 518 -15.53 -17.66 21.35
N SER A 519 -14.44 -18.04 21.99
CA SER A 519 -14.24 -17.97 23.43
C SER A 519 -14.31 -16.51 23.90
N ARG A 520 -15.10 -16.27 24.96
CA ARG A 520 -15.16 -14.98 25.66
C ARG A 520 -13.88 -14.77 26.47
N CYS A 521 -13.24 -13.61 26.33
CA CYS A 521 -12.34 -13.06 27.34
C CYS A 521 -13.09 -11.94 28.07
N VAL A 522 -13.41 -12.15 29.35
CA VAL A 522 -13.85 -11.10 30.28
C VAL A 522 -12.90 -11.16 31.47
N GLY A 523 -12.25 -10.04 31.79
CA GLY A 523 -11.39 -9.88 32.97
C GLY A 523 -9.90 -10.07 32.64
N GLY A 524 -9.13 -8.99 32.79
CA GLY A 524 -7.70 -8.97 32.50
C GLY A 524 -6.88 -9.88 33.42
N ARG A 525 -6.23 -10.88 32.81
CA ARG A 525 -4.85 -11.38 33.05
C ARG A 525 -4.56 -12.50 32.04
N PRO A 526 -3.33 -12.64 31.50
CA PRO A 526 -3.03 -13.61 30.45
C PRO A 526 -2.53 -14.93 31.06
N GLN A 527 -3.28 -16.02 30.90
CA GLN A 527 -2.76 -17.39 31.00
C GLN A 527 -3.71 -18.33 30.28
N CYS A 528 -3.33 -18.77 29.08
CA CYS A 528 -3.99 -19.86 28.36
C CYS A 528 -3.30 -21.18 28.72
N ALA A 529 -4.02 -22.11 29.36
CA ALA A 529 -3.64 -23.50 29.45
C ALA A 529 -4.61 -24.33 28.56
N ILE A 530 -4.05 -25.19 27.72
CA ILE A 530 -4.78 -26.11 26.83
C ILE A 530 -5.20 -27.33 27.66
N SER A 531 -6.49 -27.70 27.63
CA SER A 531 -6.92 -29.01 28.15
C SER A 531 -7.47 -29.89 27.02
N ASP A 532 -6.74 -30.96 26.72
CA ASP A 532 -7.17 -32.10 25.93
C ASP A 532 -8.37 -32.79 26.57
N ARG A 533 -9.56 -32.63 25.97
CA ARG A 533 -10.68 -33.57 26.14
C ARG A 533 -11.83 -33.18 25.21
N TYR A 534 -11.71 -33.45 23.90
CA TYR A 534 -12.88 -33.63 23.02
C TYR A 534 -12.50 -34.29 21.69
N LEU A 535 -11.72 -35.39 21.74
CA LEU A 535 -11.30 -36.16 20.56
C LEU A 535 -11.97 -37.54 20.44
N ASP A 536 -13.02 -37.85 21.20
CA ASP A 536 -13.48 -39.25 21.33
C ASP A 536 -14.97 -39.53 21.07
N ARG A 537 -15.66 -38.79 20.18
CA ARG A 537 -17.05 -39.17 19.80
C ARG A 537 -17.44 -39.11 18.32
N THR A 538 -16.53 -38.85 17.39
CA THR A 538 -16.84 -38.84 15.95
C THR A 538 -16.05 -39.86 15.11
N ALA A 539 -15.24 -40.71 15.73
CA ALA A 539 -14.46 -41.76 15.07
C ALA A 539 -15.11 -43.17 15.09
N ARG A 540 -16.45 -43.26 15.12
CA ARG A 540 -17.20 -44.53 14.98
C ARG A 540 -18.33 -44.40 13.96
N ARG A 541 -17.97 -44.21 12.70
CA ARG A 541 -18.73 -44.59 11.49
C ARG A 541 -17.73 -44.42 10.34
N TYR A 542 -17.57 -45.46 9.51
CA TYR A 542 -16.50 -45.66 8.51
C TYR A 542 -15.20 -46.28 9.05
N ALA A 543 -15.32 -47.48 9.62
CA ALA A 543 -14.26 -48.48 9.60
C ALA A 543 -14.67 -49.57 8.59
N GLY A 544 -13.87 -49.78 7.56
CA GLY A 544 -14.07 -50.86 6.58
C GLY A 544 -13.16 -50.71 5.35
N GLY A 545 -11.92 -51.18 5.46
CA GLY A 545 -10.99 -51.31 4.33
C GLY A 545 -9.54 -51.02 4.69
N GLY A 546 -8.77 -52.06 5.00
CA GLY A 546 -7.34 -51.99 5.35
C GLY A 546 -6.40 -51.71 4.15
N PRO A 547 -5.07 -51.64 4.40
CA PRO A 547 -4.11 -51.00 3.51
C PRO A 547 -3.50 -51.94 2.47
N VAL A 548 -3.24 -51.43 1.27
CA VAL A 548 -2.35 -52.06 0.29
C VAL A 548 -1.19 -51.11 -0.01
N TRP A 549 0.00 -51.54 0.39
CA TRP A 549 1.29 -51.00 -0.05
C TRP A 549 1.56 -51.44 -1.48
N LEU A 550 2.02 -50.54 -2.38
CA LEU A 550 2.96 -50.90 -3.46
C LEU A 550 3.60 -49.67 -4.14
N ARG A 551 4.90 -49.55 -3.87
CA ARG A 551 6.05 -49.15 -4.69
C ARG A 551 5.86 -48.28 -5.96
N GLN A 552 6.66 -47.21 -5.95
CA GLN A 552 7.29 -46.53 -7.08
C GLN A 552 7.60 -47.41 -8.30
N ARG A 553 7.28 -46.91 -9.50
CA ARG A 553 8.18 -46.96 -10.68
C ARG A 553 8.04 -45.70 -11.54
N ARG A 554 9.19 -45.07 -11.79
CA ARG A 554 9.43 -44.10 -12.86
C ARG A 554 9.34 -44.81 -14.22
N ALA A 555 8.79 -44.15 -15.23
CA ALA A 555 9.11 -44.43 -16.62
C ALA A 555 9.14 -43.11 -17.40
N ALA A 556 10.25 -42.90 -18.09
CA ALA A 556 10.55 -41.74 -18.93
C ALA A 556 10.11 -41.99 -20.38
N VAL A 557 9.58 -40.94 -21.02
CA VAL A 557 9.89 -40.41 -22.36
C VAL A 557 10.11 -41.40 -23.53
N LYS A 558 9.33 -41.21 -24.62
CA LYS A 558 9.88 -40.87 -25.95
C LYS A 558 8.83 -40.25 -26.91
N PRO A 559 9.26 -39.45 -27.91
CA PRO A 559 8.42 -38.56 -28.72
C PRO A 559 8.15 -39.10 -30.15
N GLY A 560 7.26 -38.43 -30.89
CA GLY A 560 7.05 -38.67 -32.32
C GLY A 560 6.33 -37.51 -33.03
N GLN A 561 7.03 -36.97 -34.04
CA GLN A 561 6.71 -35.99 -35.09
C GLN A 561 6.59 -34.50 -34.74
#